data_AF-A0A9J5WER4-F1
#
_entry.id   AF-A0A9J5WER4-F1
#
_cell.length_a   1.000
_cell.length_b   1.000
_cell.length_c   1.000
_cell.angle_alpha   90.00
_cell.angle_beta   90.00
_cell.angle_gamma   90.00
#
_symmetry.space_group_name_H-M   'P 1'
#
loop_
_entity.id
_entity.type
_entity.pdbx_description
1 polymer ?
#
loop_
_entity_poly.entity_id
_entity_poly.type
_entity_poly.pdbx_seq_one_letter_code
_entity_poly.pdbx_strand_id
1 'polypeptide(L)'
;MITCLCSNLPPSAKIVTIKELRKAQRAEGPANVLAIGTANPSNCIESTYPDYFFRITNSEHKTELMRKFKQMCAKTMIKKRYLHLTEEILKKNPNICDYKTPSFDARQEITIVEMIKCLCSNLPPSAKIVTIEELSKAKRTEGPATVLAFGTANPSNCIDQSNYPDYFFRITNSEHKTKLMRKFKQMCAKTMIKKRYLHLTEEILKKNPNICDYKTPSFDARQEITIVEPISKITRLIFCTTSGVDMPGADYELTKLLGLDPSVKRFMLYQQGCSGGGTVLRLAKDLAENNKGARVLVVCSELINLMSLQGPSDTDLDVLVGQAFNSDGASAVIIGSDPIIPIERPYLFSQFKLFSQIVEDPSGSISASRHSIFWVAHPGGRAILDQIELKLGLKPKNLKATRNVLSEYGLCHYTVCFG
;
A
#
# COMPACT_ATOMS: atom_id res chain seq x y z
N MET A 1 -6.02 -23.86 44.04
CA MET A 1 -6.12 -23.07 42.79
C MET A 1 -6.60 -21.68 43.20
N ILE A 2 -5.80 -20.66 42.90
CA ILE A 2 -6.00 -19.21 43.16
C ILE A 2 -5.70 -18.72 44.59
N THR A 3 -4.40 -18.46 44.83
CA THR A 3 -3.91 -17.42 45.73
C THR A 3 -2.51 -16.99 45.27
N CYS A 4 -2.23 -15.69 45.40
CA CYS A 4 -0.92 -15.02 45.22
C CYS A 4 -0.57 -14.52 43.81
N LEU A 5 -0.82 -13.23 43.56
CA LEU A 5 0.05 -12.27 42.84
C LEU A 5 -0.58 -10.87 42.96
N CYS A 6 -0.63 -10.34 44.19
CA CYS A 6 -0.96 -8.95 44.51
C CYS A 6 0.13 -8.39 45.43
N SER A 7 1.33 -8.22 44.88
CA SER A 7 2.42 -7.50 45.55
C SER A 7 3.56 -7.34 44.54
N ASN A 8 3.49 -6.29 43.72
CA ASN A 8 4.61 -5.59 43.08
C ASN A 8 4.07 -4.48 42.16
N LEU A 9 3.43 -3.46 42.75
CA LEU A 9 3.27 -2.17 42.09
C LEU A 9 4.50 -1.32 42.44
N PRO A 10 5.36 -0.93 41.48
CA PRO A 10 6.44 -0.02 41.79
C PRO A 10 5.89 1.37 42.16
N PRO A 11 6.47 2.05 43.16
CA PRO A 11 6.03 3.38 43.57
C PRO A 11 6.50 4.42 42.54
N SER A 12 5.61 5.36 42.21
CA SER A 12 5.78 6.50 41.29
C SER A 12 5.81 6.18 39.78
N ALA A 13 4.63 6.20 39.15
CA ALA A 13 4.55 6.43 37.71
C ALA A 13 5.07 7.85 37.41
N LYS A 14 6.29 7.96 36.89
CA LYS A 14 6.85 9.25 36.43
C LYS A 14 5.95 9.81 35.33
N ILE A 15 5.45 11.03 35.51
CA ILE A 15 4.82 11.81 34.43
C ILE A 15 5.94 12.18 33.47
N VAL A 16 6.13 11.38 32.41
CA VAL A 16 7.13 11.68 31.37
C VAL A 16 6.59 12.81 30.51
N THR A 17 7.35 13.90 30.38
CA THR A 17 6.91 15.02 29.55
C THR A 17 6.98 14.66 28.06
N ILE A 18 6.14 15.28 27.24
CA ILE A 18 6.10 15.07 25.77
C ILE A 18 7.48 15.29 25.14
N LYS A 19 8.25 16.25 25.68
CA LYS A 19 9.60 16.58 25.21
C LYS A 19 10.59 15.44 25.48
N GLU A 20 10.51 14.79 26.63
CA GLU A 20 11.40 13.68 27.02
C GLU A 20 11.10 12.40 26.24
N LEU A 21 9.82 12.06 26.04
CA LEU A 21 9.43 10.94 25.17
C LEU A 21 9.96 11.11 23.74
N ARG A 22 9.91 12.35 23.20
CA ARG A 22 10.40 12.65 21.86
C ARG A 22 11.91 12.54 21.74
N LYS A 23 12.65 12.97 22.77
CA LYS A 23 14.11 12.83 22.79
C LYS A 23 14.50 11.35 22.74
N ALA A 24 13.77 10.48 23.45
CA ALA A 24 14.00 9.04 23.44
C ALA A 24 13.66 8.36 22.08
N GLN A 25 12.68 8.87 21.34
CA GLN A 25 12.27 8.32 20.04
C GLN A 25 13.13 8.78 18.85
N ARG A 26 13.91 9.85 19.01
CA ARG A 26 14.71 10.45 17.92
C ARG A 26 16.17 10.03 18.05
N ALA A 27 16.75 9.51 16.97
CA ALA A 27 18.18 9.28 16.90
C ALA A 27 18.96 10.60 17.03
N GLU A 28 20.10 10.61 17.71
CA GLU A 28 21.02 11.75 17.73
C GLU A 28 22.00 11.64 16.54
N GLY A 29 22.16 12.71 15.77
CA GLY A 29 23.01 12.72 14.57
C GLY A 29 22.28 12.41 13.24
N PRO A 30 22.98 12.46 12.09
CA PRO A 30 22.43 12.12 10.78
C PRO A 30 22.32 10.60 10.59
N ALA A 31 21.51 10.18 9.62
CA ALA A 31 21.47 8.77 9.21
C ALA A 31 22.81 8.40 8.55
N ASN A 32 23.47 7.35 9.06
CA ASN A 32 24.74 6.83 8.54
C ASN A 32 24.51 5.45 7.92
N VAL A 33 25.20 5.16 6.81
CA VAL A 33 25.26 3.79 6.28
C VAL A 33 26.16 2.99 7.21
N LEU A 34 25.55 2.13 8.03
CA LEU A 34 26.30 1.33 8.99
C LEU A 34 27.07 0.23 8.29
N ALA A 35 26.46 -0.49 7.35
CA ALA A 35 27.20 -1.48 6.57
C ALA A 35 26.57 -1.65 5.18
N ILE A 36 27.37 -2.13 4.24
CA ILE A 36 26.93 -2.47 2.88
C ILE A 36 27.21 -3.95 2.66
N GLY A 37 26.15 -4.74 2.50
CA GLY A 37 26.24 -6.12 2.04
C GLY A 37 25.82 -6.19 0.57
N THR A 38 26.47 -7.04 -0.21
CA THR A 38 26.05 -7.35 -1.58
C THR A 38 25.77 -8.84 -1.68
N ALA A 39 24.62 -9.21 -2.22
CA ALA A 39 24.27 -10.59 -2.52
C ALA A 39 23.95 -10.71 -4.00
N ASN A 40 24.58 -11.67 -4.66
CA ASN A 40 24.30 -12.03 -6.05
C ASN A 40 23.82 -13.48 -6.09
N PRO A 41 22.86 -13.83 -6.96
CA PRO A 41 22.56 -15.23 -7.27
C PRO A 41 23.82 -16.02 -7.62
N SER A 42 23.88 -17.30 -7.23
CA SER A 42 25.04 -18.16 -7.48
C SER A 42 25.31 -18.39 -8.97
N ASN A 43 24.25 -18.40 -9.79
CA ASN A 43 24.36 -18.57 -11.23
C ASN A 43 24.78 -17.27 -11.93
N CYS A 44 25.99 -17.27 -12.48
CA CYS A 44 26.61 -16.15 -13.17
C CYS A 44 26.88 -16.53 -14.63
N ILE A 45 26.33 -15.74 -15.55
CA ILE A 45 26.52 -15.90 -16.98
C ILE A 45 27.45 -14.78 -17.46
N GLU A 46 28.55 -15.16 -18.12
CA GLU A 46 29.53 -14.23 -18.66
C GLU A 46 29.24 -13.90 -20.13
N SER A 47 30.28 -13.69 -20.95
CA SER A 47 30.26 -13.15 -22.33
C SER A 47 29.34 -13.86 -23.33
N THR A 48 28.70 -14.97 -22.95
CA THR A 48 27.80 -15.78 -23.77
C THR A 48 26.31 -15.53 -23.50
N TYR A 49 25.93 -14.51 -22.73
CA TYR A 49 24.52 -14.26 -22.41
C TYR A 49 23.57 -14.21 -23.62
N PRO A 50 23.90 -13.57 -24.76
CA PRO A 50 23.04 -13.61 -25.94
C PRO A 50 22.78 -15.02 -26.45
N ASP A 51 23.82 -15.86 -26.53
CA ASP A 51 23.69 -17.25 -26.98
C ASP A 51 22.90 -18.09 -25.96
N TYR A 52 23.19 -17.89 -24.67
CA TYR A 52 22.43 -18.50 -23.58
C TYR A 52 20.94 -18.16 -23.69
N PHE A 53 20.60 -16.86 -23.83
CA PHE A 53 19.22 -16.38 -23.90
C PHE A 53 18.45 -17.01 -25.06
N PHE A 54 19.03 -17.00 -26.27
CA PHE A 54 18.37 -17.55 -27.45
C PHE A 54 18.22 -19.08 -27.38
N ARG A 55 19.14 -19.77 -26.70
CA ARG A 55 19.03 -21.21 -26.43
C ARG A 55 17.90 -21.52 -25.46
N ILE A 56 17.84 -20.87 -24.29
CA ILE A 56 16.82 -21.17 -23.27
C ILE A 56 15.40 -20.79 -23.71
N THR A 57 15.26 -19.86 -24.67
CA THR A 57 13.97 -19.49 -25.26
C THR A 57 13.68 -20.20 -26.58
N ASN A 58 14.42 -21.26 -26.93
CA ASN A 58 14.29 -22.04 -28.16
C ASN A 58 14.22 -21.16 -29.44
N SER A 59 14.97 -20.07 -29.45
CA SER A 59 14.90 -19.01 -30.46
C SER A 59 16.15 -18.91 -31.33
N GLU A 60 17.07 -19.88 -31.25
CA GLU A 60 18.36 -19.90 -31.99
C GLU A 60 18.19 -19.76 -33.52
N HIS A 61 17.04 -20.20 -34.05
CA HIS A 61 16.67 -20.02 -35.46
C HIS A 61 16.53 -18.55 -35.89
N LYS A 62 16.34 -17.61 -34.96
CA LYS A 62 16.17 -16.16 -35.23
C LYS A 62 17.53 -15.45 -35.30
N THR A 63 18.34 -15.85 -36.28
CA THR A 63 19.75 -15.43 -36.41
C THR A 63 19.95 -13.91 -36.54
N GLU A 64 19.09 -13.21 -37.28
CA GLU A 64 19.18 -11.74 -37.42
C GLU A 64 18.88 -11.02 -36.10
N LEU A 65 17.86 -11.48 -35.36
CA LEU A 65 17.50 -10.93 -34.06
C LEU A 65 18.61 -11.19 -33.03
N MET A 66 19.21 -12.38 -33.07
CA MET A 66 20.35 -12.74 -32.23
C MET A 66 21.54 -11.81 -32.50
N ARG A 67 21.84 -11.49 -33.77
CA ARG A 67 22.89 -10.53 -34.14
C ARG A 67 22.61 -9.13 -33.57
N LYS A 68 21.38 -8.63 -33.71
CA LYS A 68 20.97 -7.32 -33.14
C LYS A 68 21.11 -7.32 -31.62
N PHE A 69 20.66 -8.39 -30.95
CA PHE A 69 20.75 -8.52 -29.50
C PHE A 69 22.19 -8.59 -28.98
N LYS A 70 23.08 -9.29 -29.70
CA LYS A 70 24.53 -9.29 -29.42
C LYS A 70 25.13 -7.88 -29.49
N GLN A 71 24.78 -7.11 -30.52
CA GLN A 71 25.22 -5.72 -30.66
C GLN A 71 24.69 -4.83 -29.53
N MET A 72 23.43 -5.00 -29.12
CA MET A 72 22.87 -4.29 -27.96
C MET A 72 23.64 -4.63 -26.68
N CYS A 73 23.83 -5.92 -26.40
CA CYS A 73 24.55 -6.38 -25.20
C CYS A 73 25.98 -5.83 -25.14
N ALA A 74 26.69 -5.81 -26.28
CA ALA A 74 28.05 -5.26 -26.36
C ALA A 74 28.14 -3.78 -25.95
N LYS A 75 27.06 -3.01 -26.15
CA LYS A 75 27.00 -1.59 -25.76
C LYS A 75 26.61 -1.35 -24.30
N THR A 76 26.16 -2.37 -23.57
CA THR A 76 25.67 -2.21 -22.19
C THR A 76 26.77 -2.11 -21.12
N MET A 77 28.05 -2.33 -21.47
CA MET A 77 29.17 -2.44 -20.53
C MET A 77 29.05 -3.59 -19.48
N ILE A 78 27.98 -4.39 -19.56
CA ILE A 78 27.72 -5.51 -18.63
C ILE A 78 28.60 -6.70 -18.99
N LYS A 79 29.53 -7.07 -18.10
CA LYS A 79 30.44 -8.22 -18.28
C LYS A 79 29.92 -9.52 -17.66
N LYS A 80 29.18 -9.41 -16.56
CA LYS A 80 28.63 -10.55 -15.80
C LYS A 80 27.16 -10.29 -15.51
N ARG A 81 26.33 -11.32 -15.68
CA ARG A 81 24.91 -11.29 -15.34
C ARG A 81 24.61 -12.39 -14.34
N TYR A 82 24.17 -12.01 -13.16
CA TYR A 82 23.70 -12.93 -12.15
C TYR A 82 22.21 -13.15 -12.34
N LEU A 83 21.80 -14.40 -12.56
CA LEU A 83 20.43 -14.75 -12.90
C LEU A 83 19.97 -15.90 -12.02
N HIS A 84 18.94 -15.65 -11.21
CA HIS A 84 18.34 -16.71 -10.41
C HIS A 84 17.68 -17.80 -11.30
N LEU A 85 17.11 -17.41 -12.44
CA LEU A 85 16.52 -18.33 -13.40
C LEU A 85 17.61 -19.16 -14.11
N THR A 86 17.90 -20.33 -13.55
CA THR A 86 18.77 -21.35 -14.14
C THR A 86 18.04 -22.14 -15.22
N GLU A 87 18.77 -22.83 -16.10
CA GLU A 87 18.15 -23.73 -17.08
C GLU A 87 17.26 -24.80 -16.42
N GLU A 88 17.63 -25.28 -15.23
CA GLU A 88 16.83 -26.25 -14.49
C GLU A 88 15.47 -25.69 -14.06
N ILE A 89 15.45 -24.45 -13.55
CA ILE A 89 14.22 -23.76 -13.16
C ILE A 89 13.35 -23.49 -14.39
N LEU A 90 13.96 -23.06 -15.49
CA LEU A 90 13.27 -22.75 -16.74
C LEU A 90 12.69 -24.02 -17.41
N LYS A 91 13.41 -25.15 -17.36
CA LYS A 91 12.89 -26.45 -17.84
C LYS A 91 11.69 -26.93 -17.04
N LYS A 92 11.67 -26.69 -15.72
CA LYS A 92 10.51 -26.98 -14.86
C LYS A 92 9.33 -26.03 -15.10
N ASN A 93 9.58 -24.86 -15.68
CA ASN A 93 8.59 -23.80 -15.89
C ASN A 93 8.64 -23.27 -17.34
N PRO A 94 8.30 -24.09 -18.35
CA PRO A 94 8.50 -23.74 -19.77
C PRO A 94 7.74 -22.48 -20.20
N ASN A 95 6.58 -22.20 -19.59
CA ASN A 95 5.78 -21.01 -19.85
C ASN A 95 6.51 -19.69 -19.54
N ILE A 96 7.58 -19.72 -18.74
CA ILE A 96 8.41 -18.53 -18.44
C ILE A 96 9.23 -18.09 -19.67
N CYS A 97 9.64 -19.04 -20.51
CA CYS A 97 10.44 -18.78 -21.72
C CYS A 97 9.59 -18.47 -22.95
N ASP A 98 8.31 -18.82 -22.91
CA ASP A 98 7.41 -18.69 -24.05
C ASP A 98 6.81 -17.29 -24.17
N TYR A 99 6.64 -16.83 -25.41
CA TYR A 99 6.20 -15.48 -25.70
C TYR A 99 4.69 -15.34 -25.49
N LYS A 100 4.29 -14.44 -24.58
CA LYS A 100 2.89 -14.14 -24.19
C LYS A 100 2.15 -15.24 -23.43
N THR A 101 2.82 -16.33 -23.05
CA THR A 101 2.18 -17.39 -22.26
C THR A 101 2.05 -16.96 -20.79
N PRO A 102 0.87 -17.14 -20.16
CA PRO A 102 0.66 -16.80 -18.75
C PRO A 102 1.67 -17.52 -17.84
N SER A 103 2.43 -16.74 -17.07
CA SER A 103 3.47 -17.26 -16.15
C SER A 103 3.59 -16.44 -14.86
N PHE A 104 2.62 -15.56 -14.58
CA PHE A 104 2.68 -14.63 -13.45
C PHE A 104 2.78 -15.35 -12.10
N ASP A 105 1.89 -16.32 -11.83
CA ASP A 105 1.84 -17.03 -10.55
C ASP A 105 3.16 -17.78 -10.26
N ALA A 106 3.67 -18.52 -11.26
CA ALA A 106 4.96 -19.22 -11.15
C ALA A 106 6.14 -18.27 -10.90
N ARG A 107 6.16 -17.10 -11.56
CA ARG A 107 7.18 -16.07 -11.32
C ARG A 107 7.07 -15.49 -9.91
N GLN A 108 5.86 -15.27 -9.42
CA GLN A 108 5.62 -14.72 -8.08
C GLN A 108 6.06 -15.69 -6.98
N GLU A 109 5.71 -16.97 -7.10
CA GLU A 109 6.13 -18.01 -6.14
C GLU A 109 7.65 -18.13 -6.04
N ILE A 110 8.35 -18.17 -7.18
CA ILE A 110 9.82 -18.21 -7.22
C ILE A 110 10.42 -16.95 -6.58
N THR A 111 9.88 -15.77 -6.92
CA THR A 111 10.43 -14.49 -6.47
C THR A 111 10.37 -14.32 -4.96
N ILE A 112 9.25 -14.68 -4.32
CA ILE A 112 9.05 -14.48 -2.88
C ILE A 112 10.08 -15.26 -2.07
N VAL A 113 10.31 -16.53 -2.40
CA VAL A 113 11.24 -17.40 -1.67
C VAL A 113 12.68 -16.95 -1.85
N GLU A 114 13.06 -16.58 -3.06
CA GLU A 114 14.46 -16.40 -3.43
C GLU A 114 14.98 -15.00 -3.10
N MET A 115 14.10 -14.00 -3.11
CA MET A 115 14.43 -12.66 -2.61
C MET A 115 14.88 -12.71 -1.15
N ILE A 116 14.19 -13.48 -0.30
CA ILE A 116 14.52 -13.62 1.13
C ILE A 116 15.86 -14.34 1.30
N LYS A 117 16.08 -15.47 0.61
CA LYS A 117 17.35 -16.22 0.68
C LYS A 117 18.56 -15.38 0.28
N CYS A 118 18.43 -14.59 -0.79
CA CYS A 118 19.50 -13.72 -1.26
C CYS A 118 19.87 -12.69 -0.19
N LEU A 119 18.88 -12.05 0.45
CA LEU A 119 19.09 -11.06 1.51
C LEU A 119 19.73 -11.65 2.77
N CYS A 120 19.34 -12.86 3.18
CA CYS A 120 19.85 -13.50 4.40
C CYS A 120 21.32 -13.98 4.30
N SER A 121 21.85 -14.14 3.08
CA SER A 121 23.16 -14.77 2.86
C SER A 121 24.39 -13.90 3.20
N ASN A 122 24.24 -12.58 3.37
CA ASN A 122 25.41 -11.66 3.41
C ASN A 122 25.25 -10.46 4.36
N LEU A 123 24.62 -10.64 5.53
CA LEU A 123 24.61 -9.57 6.55
C LEU A 123 26.03 -9.40 7.15
N PRO A 124 26.67 -8.22 7.01
CA PRO A 124 28.04 -8.02 7.48
C PRO A 124 28.12 -7.95 9.02
N PRO A 125 29.18 -8.51 9.63
CA PRO A 125 29.39 -8.43 11.08
C PRO A 125 30.06 -7.11 11.46
N SER A 126 29.25 -6.18 11.99
CA SER A 126 29.63 -4.94 12.72
C SER A 126 30.42 -3.87 11.94
N ALA A 127 30.15 -2.60 12.24
CA ALA A 127 30.75 -1.47 11.55
C ALA A 127 31.09 -0.29 12.45
N LYS A 128 32.08 0.51 12.01
CA LYS A 128 32.60 1.68 12.73
C LYS A 128 31.84 2.96 12.36
N ILE A 129 31.70 3.84 13.36
CA ILE A 129 30.90 5.07 13.33
C ILE A 129 31.81 6.29 13.11
N VAL A 130 31.35 7.26 12.30
CA VAL A 130 31.93 8.61 12.17
C VAL A 130 30.83 9.64 12.42
N THR A 131 31.11 10.71 13.16
CA THR A 131 30.12 11.69 13.66
C THR A 131 30.09 13.00 12.85
N ILE A 132 28.88 13.49 12.56
CA ILE A 132 28.59 14.81 11.95
C ILE A 132 27.35 15.41 12.67
N GLU A 133 27.49 15.83 13.92
CA GLU A 133 26.33 16.13 14.79
C GLU A 133 25.69 17.51 14.57
N GLU A 134 26.47 18.53 14.21
CA GLU A 134 26.01 19.93 14.20
C GLU A 134 25.04 20.24 13.05
N LEU A 135 25.29 19.68 11.85
CA LEU A 135 24.41 19.83 10.68
C LEU A 135 23.04 19.14 10.85
N SER A 136 22.95 18.13 11.71
CA SER A 136 21.71 17.38 11.95
C SER A 136 20.73 18.18 12.81
N LYS A 137 21.21 18.94 13.79
CA LYS A 137 20.35 19.76 14.66
C LYS A 137 19.66 20.89 13.90
N ALA A 138 20.36 21.56 12.99
CA ALA A 138 19.82 22.70 12.22
C ALA A 138 18.71 22.31 11.21
N LYS A 139 18.65 21.04 10.80
CA LYS A 139 17.71 20.56 9.77
C LYS A 139 16.40 19.99 10.35
N ARG A 140 16.27 19.86 11.67
CA ARG A 140 15.11 19.23 12.33
C ARG A 140 14.06 20.25 12.76
N THR A 141 12.84 19.79 12.94
CA THR A 141 11.71 20.60 13.47
C THR A 141 11.62 20.49 14.98
N GLU A 142 11.07 21.52 15.61
CA GLU A 142 10.86 21.57 17.06
C GLU A 142 9.49 20.98 17.44
N GLY A 143 8.46 21.28 16.64
CA GLY A 143 7.09 20.81 16.82
C GLY A 143 6.82 19.40 16.29
N PRO A 144 5.68 18.80 16.71
CA PRO A 144 5.22 17.53 16.15
C PRO A 144 4.69 17.70 14.73
N ALA A 145 4.66 16.60 13.98
CA ALA A 145 3.88 16.53 12.76
C ALA A 145 2.39 16.74 13.06
N THR A 146 1.74 17.55 12.24
CA THR A 146 0.31 17.86 12.33
C THR A 146 -0.34 17.68 10.96
N VAL A 147 -1.62 17.32 10.97
CA VAL A 147 -2.45 17.32 9.77
C VAL A 147 -2.86 18.77 9.50
N LEU A 148 -2.42 19.30 8.36
CA LEU A 148 -2.66 20.68 7.94
C LEU A 148 -3.87 20.80 7.00
N ALA A 149 -4.14 19.77 6.22
CA ALA A 149 -5.30 19.67 5.35
C ALA A 149 -5.57 18.20 5.02
N PHE A 150 -6.82 17.88 4.70
CA PHE A 150 -7.20 16.60 4.13
C PHE A 150 -8.28 16.82 3.07
N GLY A 151 -8.35 15.91 2.10
CA GLY A 151 -9.33 15.91 1.03
C GLY A 151 -9.61 14.49 0.56
N THR A 152 -10.82 14.26 0.06
CA THR A 152 -11.27 12.96 -0.44
C THR A 152 -11.92 13.14 -1.80
N ALA A 153 -11.80 12.14 -2.67
CA ALA A 153 -12.43 12.10 -3.97
C ALA A 153 -12.97 10.70 -4.25
N ASN A 154 -14.09 10.64 -4.95
CA ASN A 154 -14.70 9.40 -5.43
C ASN A 154 -15.03 9.54 -6.93
N PRO A 155 -15.04 8.43 -7.69
CA PRO A 155 -15.59 8.43 -9.04
C PRO A 155 -17.05 8.91 -9.07
N SER A 156 -17.49 9.47 -10.19
CA SER A 156 -18.86 9.99 -10.35
C SER A 156 -19.94 8.91 -10.36
N ASN A 157 -19.61 7.70 -10.81
CA ASN A 157 -20.55 6.59 -10.89
C ASN A 157 -20.79 5.98 -9.50
N CYS A 158 -22.00 6.17 -8.97
CA CYS A 158 -22.45 5.73 -7.66
C CYS A 158 -23.53 4.66 -7.82
N ILE A 159 -23.36 3.53 -7.13
CA ILE A 159 -24.30 2.40 -7.18
C ILE A 159 -24.77 2.07 -5.76
N ASP A 160 -26.09 2.04 -5.57
CA ASP A 160 -26.70 1.59 -4.32
C ASP A 160 -26.48 0.09 -4.10
N GLN A 161 -26.16 -0.28 -2.86
CA GLN A 161 -25.87 -1.66 -2.48
C GLN A 161 -27.06 -2.60 -2.69
N SER A 162 -28.29 -2.08 -2.63
CA SER A 162 -29.51 -2.84 -2.96
C SER A 162 -29.56 -3.25 -4.43
N ASN A 163 -29.01 -2.42 -5.32
CA ASN A 163 -29.07 -2.59 -6.77
C ASN A 163 -27.80 -3.25 -7.32
N TYR A 164 -26.71 -3.25 -6.54
CA TYR A 164 -25.41 -3.80 -6.95
C TYR A 164 -25.45 -5.28 -7.38
N PRO A 165 -26.18 -6.20 -6.72
CA PRO A 165 -26.25 -7.59 -7.17
C PRO A 165 -26.80 -7.75 -8.59
N ASP A 166 -27.87 -7.01 -8.91
CA ASP A 166 -28.49 -7.07 -10.24
C ASP A 166 -27.58 -6.41 -11.29
N TYR A 167 -26.96 -5.28 -10.94
CA TYR A 167 -25.92 -4.65 -11.77
C TYR A 167 -24.76 -5.60 -12.07
N PHE A 168 -24.13 -6.15 -11.03
CA PHE A 168 -22.95 -7.01 -11.13
C PHE A 168 -23.22 -8.26 -11.97
N PHE A 169 -24.31 -8.98 -11.70
CA PHE A 169 -24.65 -10.19 -12.45
C PHE A 169 -25.00 -9.89 -13.92
N ARG A 170 -25.54 -8.71 -14.21
CA ARG A 170 -25.79 -8.24 -15.59
C ARG A 170 -24.47 -7.93 -16.32
N ILE A 171 -23.60 -7.09 -15.75
CA ILE A 171 -22.35 -6.69 -16.42
C ILE A 171 -21.36 -7.84 -16.61
N THR A 172 -21.47 -8.90 -15.80
CA THR A 172 -20.66 -10.13 -15.94
C THR A 172 -21.40 -11.25 -16.68
N ASN A 173 -22.51 -10.96 -17.39
CA ASN A 173 -23.31 -11.93 -18.15
C ASN A 173 -23.67 -13.22 -17.36
N SER A 174 -23.90 -13.05 -16.05
CA SER A 174 -24.03 -14.14 -15.09
C SER A 174 -25.45 -14.31 -14.54
N GLU A 175 -26.44 -13.61 -15.09
CA GLU A 175 -27.85 -13.63 -14.63
C GLU A 175 -28.45 -15.05 -14.57
N HIS A 176 -27.97 -15.97 -15.41
CA HIS A 176 -28.36 -17.37 -15.40
C HIS A 176 -27.99 -18.11 -14.08
N LYS A 177 -27.03 -17.60 -13.30
CA LYS A 177 -26.58 -18.17 -12.01
C LYS A 177 -27.49 -17.75 -10.85
N THR A 178 -28.78 -18.07 -10.94
CA THR A 178 -29.83 -17.60 -10.00
C THR A 178 -29.57 -17.95 -8.52
N LYS A 179 -29.04 -19.16 -8.25
CA LYS A 179 -28.68 -19.60 -6.88
C LYS A 179 -27.56 -18.74 -6.30
N LEU A 180 -26.54 -18.43 -7.10
CA LEU A 180 -25.39 -17.62 -6.71
C LEU A 180 -25.79 -16.16 -6.53
N MET A 181 -26.64 -15.64 -7.42
CA MET A 181 -27.22 -14.30 -7.31
C MET A 181 -27.99 -14.13 -6.00
N ARG A 182 -28.84 -15.10 -5.62
CA ARG A 182 -29.56 -15.08 -4.34
C ARG A 182 -28.60 -15.05 -3.15
N LYS A 183 -27.51 -15.83 -3.18
CA LYS A 183 -26.48 -15.83 -2.15
C LYS A 183 -25.78 -14.47 -2.07
N PHE A 184 -25.43 -13.88 -3.22
CA PHE A 184 -24.78 -12.58 -3.29
C PHE A 184 -25.67 -11.43 -2.80
N LYS A 185 -26.98 -11.46 -3.09
CA LYS A 185 -27.97 -10.53 -2.52
C LYS A 185 -28.00 -10.59 -0.99
N GLN A 186 -27.99 -11.80 -0.41
CA GLN A 186 -27.94 -11.98 1.04
C GLN A 186 -26.62 -11.48 1.65
N MET A 187 -25.50 -11.62 0.95
CA MET A 187 -24.21 -11.09 1.38
C MET A 187 -24.23 -9.56 1.41
N CYS A 188 -24.64 -8.92 0.30
CA CYS A 188 -24.72 -7.46 0.19
C CYS A 188 -25.59 -6.85 1.30
N ALA A 189 -26.75 -7.45 1.60
CA ALA A 189 -27.64 -7.00 2.68
C ALA A 189 -27.00 -7.01 4.08
N LYS A 190 -25.95 -7.80 4.30
CA LYS A 190 -25.26 -7.92 5.60
C LYS A 190 -24.02 -7.02 5.73
N THR A 191 -23.60 -6.33 4.66
CA THR A 191 -22.35 -5.56 4.61
C THR A 191 -22.37 -4.24 5.38
N MET A 192 -23.55 -3.71 5.74
CA MET A 192 -23.78 -2.34 6.27
C MET A 192 -23.49 -1.20 5.28
N ILE A 193 -23.12 -1.54 4.05
CA ILE A 193 -22.86 -0.59 2.96
C ILE A 193 -24.19 -0.19 2.35
N LYS A 194 -24.41 1.10 2.14
CA LYS A 194 -25.59 1.64 1.45
C LYS A 194 -25.31 1.93 0.00
N LYS A 195 -24.15 2.50 -0.31
CA LYS A 195 -23.75 2.88 -1.66
C LYS A 195 -22.23 2.78 -1.82
N ARG A 196 -21.77 2.69 -3.06
CA ARG A 196 -20.36 2.61 -3.45
C ARG A 196 -20.09 3.38 -4.72
N TYR A 197 -18.83 3.76 -4.92
CA TYR A 197 -18.38 4.48 -6.10
C TYR A 197 -17.44 3.61 -6.91
N LEU A 198 -17.69 3.54 -8.22
CA LEU A 198 -16.93 2.69 -9.14
C LEU A 198 -16.38 3.54 -10.27
N HIS A 199 -15.09 3.44 -10.54
CA HIS A 199 -14.50 4.05 -11.71
C HIS A 199 -14.90 3.30 -12.99
N LEU A 200 -15.06 1.98 -12.89
CA LEU A 200 -15.59 1.15 -13.97
C LEU A 200 -17.07 1.47 -14.21
N THR A 201 -17.37 2.11 -15.34
CA THR A 201 -18.73 2.31 -15.85
C THR A 201 -19.11 1.22 -16.84
N GLU A 202 -20.40 1.05 -17.16
CA GLU A 202 -20.81 0.13 -18.22
C GLU A 202 -20.16 0.44 -19.57
N GLU A 203 -19.90 1.73 -19.85
CA GLU A 203 -19.23 2.13 -21.09
C GLU A 203 -17.77 1.65 -21.13
N ILE A 204 -17.04 1.79 -20.02
CA ILE A 204 -15.66 1.31 -19.90
C ILE A 204 -15.62 -0.22 -20.01
N LEU A 205 -16.56 -0.91 -19.36
CA LEU A 205 -16.65 -2.37 -19.37
C LEU A 205 -17.04 -2.93 -20.75
N LYS A 206 -17.96 -2.28 -21.48
CA LYS A 206 -18.31 -2.66 -22.86
C LYS A 206 -17.12 -2.54 -23.81
N LYS A 207 -16.23 -1.55 -23.59
CA LYS A 207 -14.99 -1.38 -24.36
C LYS A 207 -13.91 -2.41 -24.00
N ASN A 208 -14.00 -3.02 -22.81
CA ASN A 208 -12.99 -3.95 -22.26
C ASN A 208 -13.66 -5.23 -21.71
N PRO A 209 -14.26 -6.09 -22.57
CA PRO A 209 -15.08 -7.22 -22.12
C PRO A 209 -14.28 -8.28 -21.32
N ASN A 210 -12.98 -8.40 -21.59
CA ASN A 210 -12.06 -9.27 -20.87
C ASN A 210 -11.90 -8.93 -19.38
N ILE A 211 -12.30 -7.72 -18.95
CA ILE A 211 -12.34 -7.33 -17.52
C ILE A 211 -13.46 -8.09 -16.78
N CYS A 212 -14.58 -8.37 -17.45
CA CYS A 212 -15.74 -9.03 -16.84
C CYS A 212 -15.61 -10.56 -16.79
N ASP A 213 -14.80 -11.14 -17.66
CA ASP A 213 -14.61 -12.58 -17.74
C ASP A 213 -13.72 -13.11 -16.61
N TYR A 214 -14.15 -14.22 -16.00
CA TYR A 214 -13.43 -14.82 -14.90
C TYR A 214 -12.07 -15.39 -15.35
N LYS A 215 -10.98 -14.91 -14.71
CA LYS A 215 -9.58 -15.32 -14.97
C LYS A 215 -9.06 -15.06 -16.39
N THR A 216 -9.70 -14.18 -17.15
CA THR A 216 -9.19 -13.77 -18.48
C THR A 216 -8.10 -12.71 -18.32
N PRO A 217 -7.00 -12.75 -19.12
CA PRO A 217 -5.97 -11.72 -19.11
C PRO A 217 -6.56 -10.32 -19.38
N SER A 218 -6.43 -9.44 -18.40
CA SER A 218 -6.97 -8.08 -18.45
C SER A 218 -6.08 -7.03 -17.79
N PHE A 219 -4.85 -7.41 -17.42
CA PHE A 219 -3.91 -6.55 -16.70
C PHE A 219 -3.62 -5.23 -17.44
N ASP A 220 -3.28 -5.30 -18.73
CA ASP A 220 -2.88 -4.12 -19.52
C ASP A 220 -4.03 -3.10 -19.64
N ALA A 221 -5.23 -3.56 -19.98
CA ALA A 221 -6.43 -2.72 -20.10
C ALA A 221 -6.79 -2.00 -18.79
N ARG A 222 -6.41 -2.58 -17.65
CA ARG A 222 -6.67 -2.01 -16.32
C ARG A 222 -5.64 -0.94 -15.92
N GLN A 223 -4.51 -0.81 -16.62
CA GLN A 223 -3.48 0.18 -16.28
C GLN A 223 -3.70 1.58 -16.91
N GLU A 224 -4.39 1.68 -18.03
CA GLU A 224 -4.38 2.88 -18.89
C GLU A 224 -5.29 4.06 -18.44
N ILE A 225 -5.86 4.05 -17.23
CA ILE A 225 -6.94 4.97 -16.85
C ILE A 225 -6.57 5.83 -15.62
N THR A 226 -6.18 7.12 -15.76
CA THR A 226 -5.96 8.07 -14.61
C THR A 226 -5.98 9.57 -15.02
N ILE A 227 -6.48 10.51 -14.17
CA ILE A 227 -6.47 12.00 -14.33
C ILE A 227 -6.48 12.74 -12.96
N VAL A 228 -5.70 13.84 -12.73
CA VAL A 228 -5.93 14.92 -11.68
C VAL A 228 -5.11 16.24 -11.93
N GLU A 229 -5.37 17.34 -11.19
CA GLU A 229 -4.93 18.77 -11.35
C GLU A 229 -4.07 19.41 -10.19
N PRO A 230 -3.33 20.55 -10.41
CA PRO A 230 -2.12 21.01 -9.66
C PRO A 230 -2.13 21.87 -8.37
N ILE A 231 -1.01 21.80 -7.60
CA ILE A 231 -0.71 22.51 -6.31
C ILE A 231 0.81 22.81 -6.16
N SER A 232 1.22 23.99 -5.65
CA SER A 232 2.61 24.52 -5.82
C SER A 232 3.55 24.61 -4.58
N LYS A 233 3.27 24.03 -3.39
CA LYS A 233 4.15 24.17 -2.18
C LYS A 233 4.60 22.86 -1.50
N ILE A 234 4.53 21.73 -2.20
CA ILE A 234 4.84 20.42 -1.64
C ILE A 234 6.33 20.07 -1.78
N THR A 235 6.97 19.63 -0.69
CA THR A 235 8.40 19.25 -0.68
C THR A 235 8.62 17.74 -0.83
N ARG A 236 7.61 16.95 -0.44
CA ARG A 236 7.65 15.48 -0.40
C ARG A 236 6.30 14.94 -0.82
N LEU A 237 6.33 13.87 -1.61
CA LEU A 237 5.14 13.14 -2.03
C LEU A 237 5.27 11.69 -1.58
N ILE A 238 4.28 11.21 -0.83
CA ILE A 238 4.09 9.78 -0.58
C ILE A 238 2.83 9.37 -1.33
N PHE A 239 2.97 8.43 -2.26
CA PHE A 239 1.84 7.88 -2.99
C PHE A 239 1.70 6.40 -2.63
N CYS A 240 0.52 5.97 -2.21
CA CYS A 240 0.23 4.58 -1.89
C CYS A 240 -0.98 4.08 -2.68
N THR A 241 -0.80 2.92 -3.32
CA THR A 241 -1.89 2.25 -4.03
C THR A 241 -1.67 0.74 -4.10
N THR A 242 -2.75 -0.02 -4.10
CA THR A 242 -2.77 -1.45 -4.51
C THR A 242 -3.22 -1.59 -5.96
N SER A 243 -3.61 -0.50 -6.60
CA SER A 243 -4.17 -0.48 -7.95
C SER A 243 -3.08 -0.25 -8.99
N GLY A 244 -2.62 -1.32 -9.63
CA GLY A 244 -1.57 -1.28 -10.66
C GLY A 244 -0.15 -1.14 -10.11
N VAL A 245 0.83 -1.36 -10.98
CA VAL A 245 2.27 -1.16 -10.74
C VAL A 245 2.88 -0.70 -12.05
N ASP A 246 3.59 0.43 -12.04
CA ASP A 246 4.25 0.99 -13.22
C ASP A 246 5.60 1.62 -12.85
N MET A 247 6.47 1.84 -13.85
CA MET A 247 7.76 2.50 -13.70
C MET A 247 8.10 3.35 -14.95
N PRO A 248 8.07 4.69 -14.87
CA PRO A 248 7.84 5.52 -13.67
C PRO A 248 6.47 5.32 -13.01
N GLY A 249 6.42 5.36 -11.67
CA GLY A 249 5.20 5.08 -10.92
C GLY A 249 4.17 6.21 -10.91
N ALA A 250 3.02 5.94 -10.30
CA ALA A 250 1.91 6.90 -10.15
C ALA A 250 2.32 8.16 -9.38
N ASP A 251 3.31 8.06 -8.49
CA ASP A 251 3.92 9.21 -7.83
C ASP A 251 4.57 10.17 -8.84
N TYR A 252 5.24 9.67 -9.87
CA TYR A 252 5.85 10.48 -10.93
C TYR A 252 4.80 11.18 -11.77
N GLU A 253 3.80 10.43 -12.24
CA GLU A 253 2.73 11.00 -13.06
C GLU A 253 1.94 12.06 -12.27
N LEU A 254 1.69 11.80 -10.98
CA LEU A 254 1.08 12.79 -10.11
C LEU A 254 1.94 14.06 -10.00
N THR A 255 3.27 13.98 -9.98
CA THR A 255 4.10 15.20 -9.93
C THR A 255 3.94 16.08 -11.17
N LYS A 256 3.82 15.47 -12.36
CA LYS A 256 3.58 16.21 -13.61
C LYS A 256 2.20 16.84 -13.61
N LEU A 257 1.19 16.03 -13.30
CA LEU A 257 -0.21 16.45 -13.20
C LEU A 257 -0.37 17.59 -12.20
N LEU A 258 0.32 17.49 -11.06
CA LEU A 258 0.23 18.48 -10.01
C LEU A 258 1.15 19.70 -10.21
N GLY A 259 1.98 19.72 -11.25
CA GLY A 259 2.98 20.77 -11.45
C GLY A 259 3.93 20.91 -10.26
N LEU A 260 4.27 19.81 -9.57
CA LEU A 260 5.17 19.86 -8.43
C LEU A 260 6.59 20.19 -8.88
N ASP A 261 7.35 20.81 -7.97
CA ASP A 261 8.77 21.05 -8.20
C ASP A 261 9.51 19.73 -8.51
N PRO A 262 10.34 19.65 -9.56
CA PRO A 262 11.06 18.44 -9.93
C PRO A 262 11.99 17.88 -8.84
N SER A 263 12.37 18.70 -7.85
CA SER A 263 13.17 18.29 -6.68
C SER A 263 12.36 17.65 -5.56
N VAL A 264 11.03 17.54 -5.72
CA VAL A 264 10.15 16.88 -4.76
C VAL A 264 10.64 15.45 -4.48
N LYS A 265 10.80 15.11 -3.21
CA LYS A 265 11.24 13.76 -2.81
C LYS A 265 10.04 12.83 -2.80
N ARG A 266 10.06 11.82 -3.66
CA ARG A 266 8.93 10.91 -3.90
C ARG A 266 9.12 9.57 -3.23
N PHE A 267 8.03 9.01 -2.71
CA PHE A 267 7.97 7.70 -2.07
C PHE A 267 6.74 6.97 -2.61
N MET A 268 6.97 6.03 -3.53
CA MET A 268 5.92 5.18 -4.09
C MET A 268 5.79 3.89 -3.29
N LEU A 269 4.59 3.60 -2.79
CA LEU A 269 4.27 2.43 -1.98
C LEU A 269 3.17 1.60 -2.66
N TYR A 270 3.61 0.66 -3.49
CA TYR A 270 2.71 -0.31 -4.13
C TYR A 270 2.38 -1.48 -3.19
N GLN A 271 1.17 -2.03 -3.35
CA GLN A 271 0.75 -3.34 -2.82
C GLN A 271 0.93 -3.54 -1.30
N GLN A 272 0.65 -2.51 -0.50
CA GLN A 272 0.81 -2.60 0.96
C GLN A 272 -0.38 -3.27 1.67
N GLY A 273 -1.49 -3.57 0.96
CA GLY A 273 -2.76 -4.03 1.54
C GLY A 273 -3.37 -3.04 2.54
N CYS A 274 -4.51 -3.33 3.17
CA CYS A 274 -5.29 -2.35 3.95
C CYS A 274 -4.56 -1.61 5.11
N SER A 275 -3.40 -2.10 5.58
CA SER A 275 -2.62 -1.45 6.64
C SER A 275 -1.84 -0.22 6.17
N GLY A 276 -1.70 0.00 4.86
CA GLY A 276 -0.86 1.06 4.32
C GLY A 276 -1.29 2.48 4.71
N GLY A 277 -2.55 2.71 5.09
CA GLY A 277 -3.01 4.02 5.60
C GLY A 277 -2.25 4.45 6.86
N GLY A 278 -2.01 3.51 7.79
CA GLY A 278 -1.16 3.76 8.96
C GLY A 278 0.32 3.89 8.58
N THR A 279 0.78 3.11 7.60
CA THR A 279 2.17 3.15 7.11
C THR A 279 2.54 4.50 6.49
N VAL A 280 1.68 5.06 5.63
CA VAL A 280 1.95 6.35 4.99
C VAL A 280 1.95 7.50 5.99
N LEU A 281 1.07 7.46 6.99
CA LEU A 281 1.02 8.45 8.08
C LEU A 281 2.28 8.40 8.93
N ARG A 282 2.76 7.19 9.26
CA ARG A 282 4.01 6.98 9.99
C ARG A 282 5.20 7.54 9.20
N LEU A 283 5.30 7.20 7.92
CA LEU A 283 6.37 7.71 7.07
C LEU A 283 6.30 9.24 6.95
N ALA A 284 5.11 9.81 6.76
CA ALA A 284 4.91 11.25 6.66
C ALA A 284 5.30 11.99 7.94
N LYS A 285 5.00 11.42 9.12
CA LYS A 285 5.44 11.95 10.41
C LYS A 285 6.96 12.05 10.48
N ASP A 286 7.67 10.97 10.19
CA ASP A 286 9.13 10.95 10.27
C ASP A 286 9.75 11.93 9.27
N LEU A 287 9.18 12.02 8.07
CA LEU A 287 9.61 12.95 7.04
C LEU A 287 9.35 14.42 7.40
N ALA A 288 8.19 14.73 7.97
CA ALA A 288 7.85 16.09 8.41
C ALA A 288 8.72 16.50 9.61
N GLU A 289 8.87 15.64 10.61
CA GLU A 289 9.57 16.01 11.85
C GLU A 289 11.08 16.13 11.68
N ASN A 290 11.68 15.30 10.83
CA ASN A 290 13.13 15.31 10.62
C ASN A 290 13.60 16.38 9.62
N ASN A 291 12.69 17.17 9.04
CA ASN A 291 13.03 18.15 8.00
C ASN A 291 12.30 19.48 8.21
N LYS A 292 13.05 20.51 8.61
CA LYS A 292 12.53 21.87 8.83
C LYS A 292 11.86 22.41 7.56
N GLY A 293 10.65 22.95 7.72
CA GLY A 293 9.84 23.48 6.63
C GLY A 293 9.23 22.43 5.69
N ALA A 294 9.36 21.14 5.98
CA ALA A 294 8.79 20.11 5.12
C ALA A 294 7.25 20.16 5.14
N ARG A 295 6.68 20.07 3.93
CA ARG A 295 5.27 19.79 3.68
C ARG A 295 5.18 18.50 2.87
N VAL A 296 4.55 17.50 3.46
CA VAL A 296 4.43 16.15 2.91
C VAL A 296 3.01 15.98 2.41
N LEU A 297 2.85 15.79 1.10
CA LEU A 297 1.60 15.36 0.50
C LEU A 297 1.55 13.83 0.55
N VAL A 298 0.56 13.30 1.25
CA VAL A 298 0.25 11.88 1.28
C VAL A 298 -0.96 11.65 0.40
N VAL A 299 -0.86 10.76 -0.57
CA VAL A 299 -1.96 10.37 -1.45
C VAL A 299 -2.17 8.87 -1.35
N CYS A 300 -3.41 8.49 -1.09
CA CYS A 300 -3.88 7.12 -1.20
C CYS A 300 -4.94 7.09 -2.28
N SER A 301 -4.76 6.29 -3.32
CA SER A 301 -5.71 6.21 -4.45
C SER A 301 -6.00 4.77 -4.77
N GLU A 302 -7.24 4.35 -4.58
CA GLU A 302 -7.67 2.96 -4.75
C GLU A 302 -8.75 2.86 -5.81
N LEU A 303 -8.43 2.15 -6.89
CA LEU A 303 -9.35 1.72 -7.94
C LEU A 303 -9.46 0.20 -7.87
N ILE A 304 -9.86 -0.32 -6.70
CA ILE A 304 -9.81 -1.76 -6.42
C ILE A 304 -10.71 -2.58 -7.35
N ASN A 305 -11.84 -2.02 -7.77
CA ASN A 305 -12.71 -2.69 -8.73
C ASN A 305 -12.01 -2.83 -10.08
N LEU A 306 -11.18 -1.84 -10.46
CA LEU A 306 -10.37 -1.92 -11.66
C LEU A 306 -9.40 -3.10 -11.64
N MET A 307 -8.86 -3.53 -10.49
CA MET A 307 -7.96 -4.69 -10.41
C MET A 307 -8.66 -6.01 -10.10
N SER A 308 -9.74 -5.98 -9.31
CA SER A 308 -10.32 -7.18 -8.69
C SER A 308 -11.68 -7.59 -9.27
N LEU A 309 -12.31 -6.75 -10.11
CA LEU A 309 -13.58 -7.09 -10.75
C LEU A 309 -13.37 -8.26 -11.72
N GLN A 310 -14.15 -9.31 -11.48
CA GLN A 310 -14.19 -10.54 -12.27
C GLN A 310 -15.54 -11.22 -12.07
N GLY A 311 -15.92 -12.06 -13.03
CA GLY A 311 -17.18 -12.81 -12.98
C GLY A 311 -17.32 -13.71 -11.75
N PRO A 312 -18.55 -13.95 -11.26
CA PRO A 312 -18.81 -14.77 -10.09
C PRO A 312 -18.57 -16.28 -10.36
N SER A 313 -18.01 -16.97 -9.35
CA SER A 313 -17.78 -18.42 -9.38
C SER A 313 -18.48 -19.12 -8.20
N ASP A 314 -19.03 -20.31 -8.44
CA ASP A 314 -19.61 -21.13 -7.37
C ASP A 314 -18.55 -21.78 -6.47
N THR A 315 -17.31 -21.91 -6.98
CA THR A 315 -16.19 -22.56 -6.27
C THR A 315 -15.35 -21.59 -5.45
N ASP A 316 -15.42 -20.28 -5.74
CA ASP A 316 -14.55 -19.27 -5.16
C ASP A 316 -15.38 -18.13 -4.54
N LEU A 317 -15.83 -18.37 -3.31
CA LEU A 317 -16.73 -17.45 -2.61
C LEU A 317 -16.03 -16.20 -2.09
N ASP A 318 -14.70 -16.22 -1.95
CA ASP A 318 -13.93 -15.08 -1.46
C ASP A 318 -13.97 -13.93 -2.47
N VAL A 319 -14.05 -14.26 -3.76
CA VAL A 319 -14.32 -13.29 -4.83
C VAL A 319 -15.63 -12.56 -4.58
N LEU A 320 -16.72 -13.29 -4.27
CA LEU A 320 -18.02 -12.68 -3.97
C LEU A 320 -17.97 -11.83 -2.70
N VAL A 321 -17.19 -12.24 -1.70
CA VAL A 321 -16.98 -11.47 -0.48
C VAL A 321 -16.32 -10.12 -0.84
N GLY A 322 -15.22 -10.13 -1.61
CA GLY A 322 -14.56 -8.92 -2.08
C GLY A 322 -15.47 -8.02 -2.93
N GLN A 323 -16.20 -8.59 -3.90
CA GLN A 323 -17.14 -7.85 -4.74
C GLN A 323 -18.29 -7.23 -3.94
N ALA A 324 -18.64 -7.78 -2.78
CA ALA A 324 -19.71 -7.25 -1.93
C ALA A 324 -19.30 -5.98 -1.16
N PHE A 325 -18.02 -5.72 -0.90
CA PHE A 325 -17.63 -4.55 -0.09
C PHE A 325 -16.60 -3.60 -0.71
N ASN A 326 -15.80 -4.06 -1.68
CA ASN A 326 -14.78 -3.23 -2.31
C ASN A 326 -15.39 -2.02 -3.04
N SER A 327 -14.76 -0.86 -2.92
CA SER A 327 -15.17 0.39 -3.56
C SER A 327 -13.95 1.22 -3.94
N ASP A 328 -14.13 2.11 -4.92
CA ASP A 328 -13.07 2.99 -5.40
C ASP A 328 -13.11 4.35 -4.69
N GLY A 329 -11.94 4.93 -4.45
CA GLY A 329 -11.80 6.24 -3.83
C GLY A 329 -10.36 6.66 -3.60
N ALA A 330 -10.15 7.97 -3.51
CA ALA A 330 -8.86 8.58 -3.22
C ALA A 330 -8.93 9.57 -2.05
N SER A 331 -7.85 9.68 -1.29
CA SER A 331 -7.68 10.67 -0.22
C SER A 331 -6.30 11.29 -0.31
N ALA A 332 -6.22 12.56 0.01
CA ALA A 332 -4.97 13.28 0.17
C ALA A 332 -4.91 13.94 1.54
N VAL A 333 -3.73 13.93 2.16
CA VAL A 333 -3.46 14.64 3.42
C VAL A 333 -2.16 15.40 3.32
N ILE A 334 -2.15 16.64 3.81
CA ILE A 334 -0.94 17.44 3.95
C ILE A 334 -0.48 17.36 5.41
N ILE A 335 0.75 16.91 5.61
CA ILE A 335 1.37 16.78 6.91
C ILE A 335 2.59 17.70 6.98
N GLY A 336 2.70 18.43 8.08
CA GLY A 336 3.84 19.30 8.36
C GLY A 336 4.01 19.55 9.85
N SER A 337 5.24 19.88 10.24
CA SER A 337 5.54 20.43 11.56
C SER A 337 5.69 21.94 11.49
N ASP A 338 5.61 22.58 12.66
CA ASP A 338 5.76 24.02 12.84
C ASP A 338 4.82 24.81 11.91
N PRO A 339 3.49 24.72 12.14
CA PRO A 339 2.51 25.35 11.27
C PRO A 339 2.68 26.88 11.25
N ILE A 340 2.57 27.46 10.04
CA ILE A 340 2.70 28.90 9.80
C ILE A 340 1.34 29.56 10.05
N ILE A 341 1.14 30.07 11.27
CA ILE A 341 -0.08 30.79 11.65
C ILE A 341 -0.06 32.21 11.04
N PRO A 342 -1.17 32.71 10.46
CA PRO A 342 -2.52 32.14 10.44
C PRO A 342 -2.87 31.31 9.18
N ILE A 343 -1.92 31.13 8.25
CA ILE A 343 -2.15 30.48 6.95
C ILE A 343 -2.49 29.00 7.11
N GLU A 344 -1.78 28.33 8.01
CA GLU A 344 -1.95 26.91 8.29
C GLU A 344 -2.66 26.71 9.63
N ARG A 345 -3.75 25.93 9.60
CA ARG A 345 -4.51 25.58 10.80
C ARG A 345 -4.29 24.09 11.10
N PRO A 346 -3.57 23.73 12.16
CA PRO A 346 -3.42 22.33 12.53
C PRO A 346 -4.78 21.78 12.98
N TYR A 347 -5.34 20.83 12.23
CA TYR A 347 -6.62 20.18 12.58
C TYR A 347 -6.45 19.19 13.74
N LEU A 348 -5.29 18.53 13.81
CA LEU A 348 -4.99 17.51 14.82
C LEU A 348 -3.53 17.64 15.29
N PHE A 349 -3.33 17.71 16.60
CA PHE A 349 -2.03 17.52 17.23
C PHE A 349 -1.74 16.02 17.32
N SER A 350 -0.98 15.47 16.37
CA SER A 350 -0.74 14.03 16.35
C SER A 350 0.42 13.64 17.27
N GLN A 351 0.11 12.91 18.34
CA GLN A 351 1.05 11.94 18.88
C GLN A 351 0.73 10.59 18.23
N PHE A 352 1.44 10.24 17.16
CA PHE A 352 1.41 8.86 16.68
C PHE A 352 2.30 8.01 17.59
N LYS A 353 1.70 7.19 18.44
CA LYS A 353 2.37 6.08 19.12
C LYS A 353 1.93 4.77 18.48
N LEU A 354 2.91 3.91 18.22
CA LEU A 354 2.71 2.58 17.67
C LEU A 354 2.63 1.58 18.81
N PHE A 355 1.62 0.72 18.78
CA PHE A 355 1.57 -0.49 19.59
C PHE A 355 1.58 -1.69 18.67
N SER A 356 2.44 -2.67 18.95
CA SER A 356 2.45 -3.97 18.26
C SER A 356 1.26 -4.85 18.68
N GLN A 357 0.62 -4.54 19.81
CA GLN A 357 -0.58 -5.18 20.33
C GLN A 357 -1.65 -4.13 20.65
N ILE A 358 -2.92 -4.51 20.50
CA ILE A 358 -4.05 -3.61 20.68
C ILE A 358 -4.13 -3.20 22.17
N VAL A 359 -3.67 -1.98 22.47
CA VAL A 359 -4.09 -1.15 23.63
C VAL A 359 -3.67 -1.70 25.00
N GLU A 360 -2.50 -2.30 25.10
CA GLU A 360 -1.73 -2.20 26.33
C GLU A 360 -0.52 -1.34 26.02
N ASP A 361 -0.54 -0.10 26.50
CA ASP A 361 0.66 0.72 26.50
C ASP A 361 1.60 0.17 27.58
N PRO A 362 2.69 -0.53 27.21
CA PRO A 362 3.61 -1.09 28.20
C PRO A 362 4.30 0.02 29.01
N SER A 363 4.26 1.26 28.51
CA SER A 363 4.90 2.43 29.12
C SER A 363 3.96 3.28 29.99
N GLY A 364 2.67 2.96 30.09
CA GLY A 364 1.70 3.66 30.96
C GLY A 364 1.50 5.15 30.61
N SER A 365 1.84 5.55 29.40
CA SER A 365 1.97 6.95 28.97
C SER A 365 0.68 7.54 28.40
N ILE A 366 -0.38 6.75 28.25
CA ILE A 366 -1.75 7.21 28.01
C ILE A 366 -2.59 6.93 29.26
N SER A 367 -2.84 7.96 30.07
CA SER A 367 -3.71 7.87 31.26
C SER A 367 -5.21 7.97 30.93
N ALA A 368 -5.55 8.16 29.64
CA ALA A 368 -6.92 8.35 29.20
C ALA A 368 -7.68 7.02 29.15
N SER A 369 -8.92 7.03 29.64
CA SER A 369 -9.84 5.91 29.47
C SER A 369 -10.06 5.63 27.97
N ARG A 370 -10.15 4.35 27.59
CA ARG A 370 -10.47 3.93 26.21
C ARG A 370 -11.78 4.52 25.67
N HIS A 371 -12.69 4.94 26.56
CA HIS A 371 -13.95 5.60 26.22
C HIS A 371 -13.84 7.10 26.02
N SER A 372 -12.75 7.73 26.51
CA SER A 372 -12.48 9.17 26.36
C SER A 372 -11.60 9.51 25.15
N ILE A 373 -11.12 8.50 24.42
CA ILE A 373 -10.38 8.69 23.17
C ILE A 373 -11.32 8.57 21.95
N PHE A 374 -11.02 9.33 20.91
CA PHE A 374 -11.66 9.16 19.60
C PHE A 374 -11.03 7.97 18.89
N TRP A 375 -11.84 7.19 18.16
CA TRP A 375 -11.39 5.99 17.46
C TRP A 375 -11.51 6.18 15.96
N VAL A 376 -10.43 5.87 15.25
CA VAL A 376 -10.43 5.69 13.79
C VAL A 376 -9.91 4.28 13.54
N ALA A 377 -10.82 3.36 13.24
CA ALA A 377 -10.46 2.00 12.86
C ALA A 377 -10.60 1.83 11.34
N HIS A 378 -9.76 0.99 10.75
CA HIS A 378 -9.95 0.57 9.37
C HIS A 378 -11.24 -0.27 9.25
N PRO A 379 -12.22 0.10 8.42
CA PRO A 379 -13.48 -0.63 8.32
C PRO A 379 -13.39 -1.80 7.34
N GLY A 380 -12.53 -2.78 7.64
CA GLY A 380 -12.37 -4.00 6.83
C GLY A 380 -13.62 -4.90 6.76
N GLY A 381 -14.73 -4.47 7.35
CA GLY A 381 -16.02 -5.15 7.34
C GLY A 381 -16.75 -5.03 8.67
N ARG A 382 -18.08 -5.20 8.64
CA ARG A 382 -18.93 -5.16 9.84
C ARG A 382 -18.40 -6.07 10.95
N ALA A 383 -18.05 -7.31 10.62
CA ALA A 383 -17.61 -8.30 11.60
C ALA A 383 -16.36 -7.86 12.36
N ILE A 384 -15.41 -7.21 11.68
CA ILE A 384 -14.18 -6.69 12.30
C ILE A 384 -14.53 -5.58 13.29
N LEU A 385 -15.39 -4.63 12.89
CA LEU A 385 -15.80 -3.53 13.76
C LEU A 385 -16.57 -4.02 14.99
N ASP A 386 -17.46 -5.00 14.82
CA ASP A 386 -18.21 -5.63 15.90
C ASP A 386 -17.27 -6.34 16.89
N GLN A 387 -16.24 -7.03 16.38
CA GLN A 387 -15.21 -7.67 17.23
C GLN A 387 -14.32 -6.65 17.95
N ILE A 388 -13.94 -5.54 17.32
CA ILE A 388 -13.19 -4.46 17.96
C ILE A 388 -14.01 -3.87 19.11
N GLU A 389 -15.29 -3.56 18.87
CA GLU A 389 -16.20 -3.01 19.86
C GLU A 389 -16.35 -3.94 21.06
N LEU A 390 -16.56 -5.25 20.81
CA LEU A 390 -16.73 -6.27 21.82
C LEU A 390 -15.44 -6.51 22.63
N LYS A 391 -14.31 -6.74 21.96
CA LYS A 391 -13.02 -7.06 22.61
C LYS A 391 -12.51 -5.91 23.47
N LEU A 392 -12.75 -4.67 23.05
CA LEU A 392 -12.27 -3.49 23.76
C LEU A 392 -13.33 -2.90 24.71
N GLY A 393 -14.56 -3.40 24.67
CA GLY A 393 -15.68 -2.90 25.46
C GLY A 393 -16.05 -1.46 25.09
N LEU A 394 -15.95 -1.08 23.82
CA LEU A 394 -16.25 0.27 23.36
C LEU A 394 -17.76 0.50 23.32
N LYS A 395 -18.18 1.77 23.46
CA LYS A 395 -19.57 2.15 23.24
C LYS A 395 -19.82 2.28 21.73
N PRO A 396 -21.04 2.03 21.23
CA PRO A 396 -21.35 2.17 19.80
C PRO A 396 -20.96 3.53 19.19
N LYS A 397 -21.02 4.60 20.00
CA LYS A 397 -20.60 5.95 19.59
C LYS A 397 -19.11 6.07 19.22
N ASN A 398 -18.25 5.22 19.79
CA ASN A 398 -16.80 5.30 19.57
C ASN A 398 -16.42 4.96 18.13
N LEU A 399 -17.10 3.99 17.50
CA LEU A 399 -16.85 3.60 16.10
C LEU A 399 -17.87 4.20 15.11
N LYS A 400 -18.68 5.18 15.54
CA LYS A 400 -19.76 5.76 14.72
C LYS A 400 -19.23 6.36 13.41
N ALA A 401 -18.12 7.11 13.47
CA ALA A 401 -17.50 7.70 12.28
C ALA A 401 -17.03 6.61 11.30
N THR A 402 -16.24 5.63 11.78
CA THR A 402 -15.79 4.48 10.99
C THR A 402 -16.95 3.72 10.34
N ARG A 403 -18.05 3.47 11.07
CA ARG A 403 -19.24 2.81 10.53
C ARG A 403 -19.95 3.66 9.49
N ASN A 404 -19.97 4.99 9.65
CA ASN A 404 -20.56 5.89 8.66
C ASN A 404 -19.77 5.87 7.35
N VAL A 405 -18.44 5.91 7.41
CA VAL A 405 -17.61 5.84 6.20
C VAL A 405 -17.79 4.50 5.48
N LEU A 406 -17.81 3.38 6.21
CA LEU A 406 -18.15 2.08 5.63
C LEU A 406 -19.51 2.08 4.94
N SER A 407 -20.51 2.72 5.56
CA SER A 407 -21.87 2.76 5.04
C SER A 407 -21.98 3.58 3.74
N GLU A 408 -21.35 4.75 3.69
CA GLU A 408 -21.52 5.70 2.59
C GLU A 408 -20.52 5.48 1.43
N TYR A 409 -19.40 4.80 1.68
CA TYR A 409 -18.32 4.66 0.69
C TYR A 409 -17.85 3.21 0.48
N GLY A 410 -18.30 2.25 1.28
CA GLY A 410 -17.77 0.88 1.25
C GLY A 410 -16.29 0.80 1.66
N LEU A 411 -15.61 -0.27 1.25
CA LEU A 411 -14.21 -0.49 1.54
C LEU A 411 -13.31 0.10 0.45
N CYS A 412 -12.82 1.32 0.66
CA CYS A 412 -11.76 1.93 -0.15
C CYS A 412 -10.40 1.77 0.58
N HIS A 413 -9.90 0.53 0.69
CA HIS A 413 -8.65 0.10 1.37
C HIS A 413 -7.95 1.16 2.26
N TYR A 414 -7.18 2.08 1.67
CA TYR A 414 -6.40 3.09 2.37
C TYR A 414 -7.14 4.40 2.66
N THR A 415 -8.01 4.79 1.73
CA THR A 415 -8.68 6.08 1.64
C THR A 415 -9.58 6.35 2.82
N VAL A 416 -10.19 5.29 3.36
CA VAL A 416 -11.15 5.38 4.48
C VAL A 416 -10.49 5.76 5.80
N CYS A 417 -9.18 5.58 5.96
CA CYS A 417 -8.48 6.00 7.18
C CYS A 417 -8.41 7.53 7.36
N PHE A 418 -8.83 8.29 6.33
CA PHE A 418 -8.73 9.76 6.29
C PHE A 418 -10.07 10.49 6.22
N GLY A 419 -11.19 9.75 6.12
CA GLY A 419 -12.55 10.29 5.95
C GLY A 419 -13.40 10.33 7.21
#